data_AF-A0A1H4LBE9-F1
#
_entry.id   AF-A0A1H4LBE9-F1
#
_cell.length_a   1.000
_cell.length_b   1.000
_cell.length_c   1.000
_cell.angle_alpha   90.00
_cell.angle_beta   90.00
_cell.angle_gamma   90.00
#
_symmetry.space_group_name_H-M   'P 1'
#
loop_
_entity.id
_entity.type
_entity.pdbx_description
1 polymer ?
#
loop_
_entity_poly.entity_id
_entity_poly.type
_entity_poly.pdbx_seq_one_letter_code
_entity_poly.pdbx_strand_id
1 'polypeptide(L)'
;MIIAKLMSRFAALAGGAIILASCTVVVEEGPNRPRPPRPDRPQMCTMEYNPVCARRGGEQRTFGNACSARAQGFRIVRPGTCRPQSSRPERPQICTREYRPVCARRGGQRRTFGNACTARAAGFRVVRPGEC
;
A
#
# COMPACT_ATOMS: atom_id res chain seq x y z
N MET A 1 -25.30 -28.81 -55.66
CA MET A 1 -24.46 -29.31 -54.54
C MET A 1 -23.03 -28.71 -54.55
N ILE A 2 -22.87 -27.39 -54.74
CA ILE A 2 -21.53 -26.74 -54.71
C ILE A 2 -21.52 -25.51 -53.79
N ILE A 3 -22.66 -24.84 -53.58
CA ILE A 3 -22.76 -23.61 -52.76
C ILE A 3 -22.73 -23.89 -51.24
N ALA A 4 -23.17 -25.06 -50.77
CA ALA A 4 -23.20 -25.39 -49.34
C ALA A 4 -21.82 -25.75 -48.73
N LYS A 5 -20.80 -26.06 -49.55
CA LYS A 5 -19.45 -26.42 -49.06
C LYS A 5 -18.55 -25.21 -48.81
N LEU A 6 -18.89 -24.04 -49.37
CA LEU A 6 -18.08 -22.83 -49.23
C LEU A 6 -18.35 -22.09 -47.91
N MET A 7 -19.58 -22.16 -47.37
CA MET A 7 -19.89 -21.56 -46.06
C MET A 7 -19.30 -22.35 -44.88
N SER A 8 -19.04 -23.65 -45.05
CA SER A 8 -18.42 -24.48 -44.00
C SER A 8 -16.92 -24.21 -43.82
N ARG A 9 -16.23 -23.60 -44.80
CA ARG A 9 -14.79 -23.29 -44.68
C ARG A 9 -14.50 -21.88 -44.18
N PHE A 10 -15.48 -20.97 -44.21
CA PHE A 10 -15.36 -19.65 -43.58
C PHE A 10 -15.65 -19.66 -42.08
N ALA A 11 -16.31 -20.70 -41.56
CA ALA A 11 -16.51 -20.88 -40.12
C ALA A 11 -15.21 -21.24 -39.36
N ALA A 12 -14.10 -21.52 -40.05
CA ALA A 12 -12.83 -21.90 -39.45
C ALA A 12 -11.81 -20.74 -39.31
N LEU A 13 -12.15 -19.50 -39.71
CA LEU A 13 -11.21 -18.37 -39.72
C LEU A 13 -11.62 -17.15 -38.89
N ALA A 14 -12.72 -17.21 -38.13
CA ALA A 14 -13.16 -16.11 -37.26
C ALA A 14 -13.29 -16.48 -35.77
N GLY A 15 -12.79 -17.64 -35.36
CA GLY A 15 -12.86 -18.12 -33.96
C GLY A 15 -11.50 -18.33 -33.28
N GLY A 16 -10.41 -17.88 -33.90
CA GLY A 16 -9.03 -18.24 -33.52
C GLY A 16 -8.15 -17.07 -33.06
N ALA A 17 -8.73 -15.97 -32.58
CA ALA A 17 -7.99 -14.83 -32.04
C ALA A 17 -8.59 -14.29 -30.73
N ILE A 18 -9.12 -15.17 -29.88
CA ILE A 18 -9.50 -14.83 -28.50
C ILE A 18 -8.74 -15.78 -27.56
N ILE A 19 -7.41 -15.77 -27.67
CA ILE A 19 -6.52 -16.42 -26.70
C ILE A 19 -5.56 -15.33 -26.23
N LEU A 20 -5.44 -15.17 -24.90
CA LEU A 20 -4.44 -14.36 -24.17
C LEU A 20 -4.75 -12.88 -23.86
N ALA A 21 -5.93 -12.56 -23.33
CA ALA A 21 -6.15 -11.27 -22.65
C ALA A 21 -6.70 -11.40 -21.21
N SER A 22 -6.56 -12.56 -20.57
CA SER A 22 -7.15 -12.86 -19.26
C SER A 22 -6.25 -12.47 -18.07
N CYS A 23 -5.66 -11.27 -18.10
CA CYS A 23 -4.97 -10.66 -16.95
C CYS A 23 -5.11 -9.13 -16.91
N THR A 24 -6.16 -8.54 -17.49
CA THR A 24 -6.44 -7.14 -17.19
C THR A 24 -7.02 -7.09 -15.77
N VAL A 25 -6.17 -6.72 -14.82
CA VAL A 25 -6.65 -6.27 -13.51
C VAL A 25 -7.50 -5.03 -13.77
N VAL A 26 -8.83 -5.19 -13.71
CA VAL A 26 -9.71 -4.04 -13.58
C VAL A 26 -9.36 -3.46 -12.22
N VAL A 27 -8.58 -2.38 -12.21
CA VAL A 27 -8.45 -1.55 -11.02
C VAL A 27 -9.85 -0.97 -10.82
N GLU A 28 -10.64 -1.59 -9.94
CA GLU A 28 -11.81 -0.90 -9.40
C GLU A 28 -11.28 0.35 -8.71
N GLU A 29 -11.39 1.48 -9.40
CA GLU A 29 -11.23 2.79 -8.81
C GLU A 29 -12.26 2.85 -7.68
N GLY A 30 -11.78 2.61 -6.45
CA GLY A 30 -12.61 2.66 -5.25
C GLY A 30 -13.44 3.94 -5.23
N PRO A 31 -14.58 3.95 -4.52
CA PRO A 31 -15.63 4.94 -4.68
C PRO A 31 -15.05 6.35 -4.78
N ASN A 32 -15.35 7.03 -5.89
CA ASN A 32 -15.02 8.43 -6.16
C ASN A 32 -15.65 9.31 -5.06
N ARG A 33 -15.01 9.37 -3.88
CA ARG A 33 -15.47 10.19 -2.77
C ARG A 33 -15.19 11.63 -3.16
N PRO A 34 -16.22 12.45 -3.44
CA PRO A 34 -16.04 13.80 -3.96
C PRO A 34 -15.02 14.56 -3.10
N ARG A 35 -14.09 15.24 -3.79
CA ARG A 35 -13.14 16.11 -3.11
C ARG A 35 -13.94 17.20 -2.38
N PRO A 36 -13.70 17.45 -1.09
CA PRO A 36 -14.32 18.59 -0.43
C PRO A 36 -13.99 19.84 -1.26
N PRO A 37 -14.96 20.72 -1.53
CA PRO A 37 -14.69 21.96 -2.25
C PRO A 37 -13.59 22.73 -1.53
N ARG A 38 -12.69 23.35 -2.30
CA ARG A 38 -11.72 24.29 -1.71
C ARG A 38 -12.54 25.48 -1.19
N PRO A 39 -12.23 26.02 -0.01
CA PRO A 39 -12.90 27.22 0.45
C PRO A 39 -12.66 28.37 -0.56
N ASP A 40 -13.72 29.06 -0.95
CA ASP A 40 -13.70 30.17 -1.93
C ASP A 40 -13.00 31.44 -1.39
N ARG A 41 -12.51 31.40 -0.15
CA ARG A 41 -11.82 32.50 0.53
C ARG A 41 -10.56 31.99 1.22
N PRO A 42 -9.53 32.84 1.38
CA PRO A 42 -8.36 32.53 2.20
C PRO A 42 -8.82 32.13 3.61
N GLN A 43 -8.53 30.89 3.99
CA GLN A 43 -8.93 30.37 5.29
C GLN A 43 -7.87 30.79 6.32
N MET A 44 -8.27 31.64 7.27
CA MET A 44 -7.42 31.99 8.41
C MET A 44 -7.40 30.82 9.39
N CYS A 45 -6.19 30.36 9.71
CA CYS A 45 -5.98 29.28 10.68
C CYS A 45 -5.24 29.79 11.90
N THR A 46 -5.60 29.25 13.06
CA THR A 46 -4.84 29.49 14.30
C THR A 46 -3.46 28.83 14.20
N MET A 47 -2.52 29.35 14.98
CA MET A 47 -1.18 28.75 15.15
C MET A 47 -1.19 27.58 16.16
N GLU A 48 -2.37 27.07 16.52
CA GLU A 48 -2.51 25.91 17.40
C GLU A 48 -1.84 24.69 16.77
N TYR A 49 -1.03 23.98 17.55
CA TYR A 49 -0.38 22.75 17.12
C TYR A 49 -1.17 21.53 17.61
N ASN A 50 -1.99 20.98 16.72
CA ASN A 50 -2.74 19.73 16.91
C ASN A 50 -2.61 18.87 15.64
N PRO A 51 -1.49 18.15 15.48
CA PRO A 51 -1.06 17.66 14.18
C PRO A 51 -2.00 16.61 13.61
N VAL A 52 -2.18 16.64 12.30
CA VAL A 52 -2.99 15.66 11.57
C VAL A 52 -2.24 15.11 10.38
N CYS A 53 -2.53 13.86 10.05
CA CYS A 53 -2.06 13.24 8.83
C CYS A 53 -3.15 13.29 7.79
N ALA A 54 -2.89 13.98 6.68
CA ALA A 54 -3.87 14.23 5.63
C ALA A 54 -3.36 13.80 4.26
N ARG A 55 -4.28 13.48 3.35
CA ARG A 55 -3.99 12.95 2.01
C ARG A 55 -4.71 13.74 0.93
N ARG A 56 -4.05 13.91 -0.21
CA ARG A 56 -4.61 14.50 -1.44
C ARG A 56 -4.10 13.70 -2.64
N GLY A 57 -5.00 12.99 -3.33
CA GLY A 57 -4.58 12.00 -4.33
C GLY A 57 -3.70 10.92 -3.70
N GLY A 58 -2.52 10.67 -4.28
CA GLY A 58 -1.49 9.77 -3.74
C GLY A 58 -0.54 10.38 -2.71
N GLU A 59 -0.60 11.69 -2.47
CA GLU A 59 0.31 12.42 -1.56
C GLU A 59 -0.25 12.43 -0.13
N GLN A 60 0.55 12.01 0.85
CA GLN A 60 0.21 12.04 2.28
C GLN A 60 1.20 12.89 3.05
N ARG A 61 0.72 13.86 3.83
CA ARG A 61 1.53 14.86 4.54
C ARG A 61 0.99 15.17 5.94
N THR A 62 1.91 15.50 6.83
CA THR A 62 1.61 16.01 8.17
C THR A 62 1.33 17.50 8.09
N PHE A 63 0.25 17.94 8.74
CA PHE A 63 -0.10 19.35 8.93
C PHE A 63 -0.08 19.69 10.41
N GLY A 64 0.30 20.93 10.75
CA GLY A 64 0.35 21.41 12.13
C GLY A 64 -1.02 21.41 12.82
N ASN A 65 -2.10 21.60 12.05
CA ASN A 65 -3.47 21.41 12.52
C ASN A 65 -4.44 21.06 11.38
N ALA A 66 -5.66 20.72 11.78
CA ALA A 66 -6.75 20.36 10.88
C ALA A 66 -7.21 21.51 9.97
N CYS A 67 -7.12 22.77 10.44
CA CYS A 67 -7.47 23.93 9.63
C CYS A 67 -6.52 24.06 8.44
N SER A 68 -5.21 24.08 8.70
CA SER A 68 -4.17 24.23 7.67
C SER A 68 -4.21 23.09 6.64
N ALA A 69 -4.56 21.88 7.05
CA ALA A 69 -4.77 20.75 6.14
C ALA A 69 -5.94 20.98 5.16
N ARG A 70 -7.09 21.44 5.69
CA ARG A 70 -8.30 21.69 4.88
C ARG A 70 -8.13 22.90 3.97
N ALA A 71 -7.48 23.96 4.46
CA ALA A 71 -7.16 25.15 3.67
C ALA A 71 -6.33 24.82 2.43
N GLN A 72 -5.42 23.85 2.52
CA GLN A 72 -4.61 23.36 1.40
C GLN A 72 -5.31 22.25 0.57
N GLY A 73 -6.56 21.92 0.91
CA GLY A 73 -7.38 20.94 0.21
C GLY A 73 -6.95 19.49 0.42
N PHE A 74 -6.34 19.16 1.56
CA PHE A 74 -6.06 17.80 1.99
C PHE A 74 -7.21 17.24 2.84
N ARG A 75 -7.51 15.95 2.68
CA ARG A 75 -8.48 15.23 3.53
C ARG A 75 -7.74 14.58 4.69
N ILE A 76 -8.18 14.85 5.91
CA ILE A 76 -7.60 14.24 7.12
C ILE A 76 -7.88 12.73 7.10
N VAL A 77 -6.82 11.93 7.25
CA VAL A 77 -6.88 10.46 7.30
C VAL A 77 -6.90 9.99 8.75
N ARG A 78 -6.07 10.60 9.61
CA ARG A 78 -6.01 10.29 11.04
C ARG A 78 -5.40 11.45 11.85
N PRO A 79 -5.69 11.51 13.17
CA PRO A 79 -4.96 12.40 14.08
C PRO A 79 -3.48 12.01 14.20
N GLY A 80 -2.68 12.97 14.63
CA GLY A 80 -1.23 12.87 14.77
C GLY A 80 -0.48 12.96 13.44
N THR A 81 0.85 12.98 13.52
CA THR A 81 1.73 13.07 12.36
C THR A 81 1.62 11.83 11.46
N CYS A 82 1.88 12.01 10.16
CA CYS A 82 2.06 10.87 9.27
C CYS A 82 3.26 10.04 9.72
N ARG A 83 2.99 8.75 9.97
CA ARG A 83 3.96 7.75 10.38
C ARG A 83 4.37 7.01 9.11
N PRO A 84 5.66 6.97 8.76
CA PRO A 84 6.15 5.96 7.85
C PRO A 84 5.72 4.60 8.40
N GLN A 85 5.32 3.67 7.53
CA GLN A 85 4.96 2.30 7.94
C GLN A 85 6.12 1.59 8.71
N SER A 86 7.33 2.14 8.66
CA SER A 86 8.53 1.67 9.37
C SER A 86 8.80 2.30 10.73
N SER A 87 8.02 3.30 11.18
CA SER A 87 8.28 4.01 12.45
C SER A 87 7.83 3.20 13.68
N ARG A 88 8.32 1.96 13.81
CA ARG A 88 8.63 1.47 15.15
C ARG A 88 9.77 2.37 15.64
N PRO A 89 9.63 3.05 16.79
CA PRO A 89 10.75 3.78 17.34
C PRO A 89 11.94 2.83 17.41
N GLU A 90 13.04 3.24 16.81
CA GLU A 90 14.32 2.55 16.79
C GLU A 90 14.92 2.63 18.21
N ARG A 91 14.20 2.07 19.19
CA ARG A 91 14.74 1.85 20.52
C ARG A 91 15.89 0.88 20.31
N PRO A 92 17.12 1.19 20.76
CA PRO A 92 18.21 0.23 20.73
C PRO A 92 17.75 -1.03 21.43
N GLN A 93 17.62 -2.11 20.64
CA GLN A 93 17.05 -3.36 21.10
C GLN A 93 18.22 -4.20 21.62
N ILE A 94 18.36 -4.27 22.95
CA ILE A 94 19.35 -5.14 23.59
C ILE A 94 18.84 -6.57 23.47
N CYS A 95 19.59 -7.42 22.79
CA CYS A 95 19.28 -8.83 22.63
C CYS A 95 20.25 -9.69 23.42
N THR A 96 19.73 -10.73 24.04
CA THR A 96 20.56 -11.80 24.61
C THR A 96 21.29 -12.56 23.49
N ARG A 97 22.40 -13.22 23.83
CA ARG A 97 23.14 -14.11 22.93
C ARG A 97 22.62 -15.56 22.95
N GLU A 98 21.42 -15.79 23.47
CA GLU A 98 20.77 -17.09 23.48
C GLU A 98 20.52 -17.58 22.04
N TYR A 99 20.87 -18.83 21.75
CA TYR A 99 20.65 -19.45 20.45
C TYR A 99 19.34 -20.23 20.45
N ARG A 100 18.30 -19.63 19.87
CA ARG A 100 16.96 -20.21 19.63
C ARG A 100 16.51 -19.80 18.23
N PRO A 101 16.99 -20.49 17.18
CA PRO A 101 16.94 -19.99 15.82
C PRO A 101 15.50 -19.79 15.35
N VAL A 102 15.31 -18.78 14.51
CA VAL A 102 14.02 -18.49 13.88
C VAL A 102 14.19 -18.15 12.41
N CYS A 103 13.24 -18.58 11.59
CA CYS A 103 13.11 -18.17 10.20
C CYS A 103 12.27 -16.90 10.17
N ALA A 104 12.83 -15.80 9.69
CA ALA A 104 12.16 -14.52 9.62
C ALA A 104 12.17 -13.94 8.20
N ARG A 105 11.19 -13.09 7.88
CA ARG A 105 11.00 -12.50 6.56
C ARG A 105 10.94 -10.97 6.61
N ARG A 106 11.56 -10.31 5.63
CA ARG A 106 11.41 -8.89 5.33
C ARG A 106 11.21 -8.72 3.82
N GLY A 107 10.04 -8.24 3.40
CA GLY A 107 9.66 -8.26 1.98
C GLY A 107 9.63 -9.69 1.43
N GLY A 108 10.33 -9.94 0.32
CA GLY A 108 10.51 -11.26 -0.30
C GLY A 108 11.65 -12.10 0.27
N GLN A 109 12.50 -11.54 1.14
CA GLN A 109 13.69 -12.22 1.65
C GLN A 109 13.39 -13.00 2.95
N ARG A 110 13.85 -14.25 3.01
CA ARG A 110 13.85 -15.07 4.23
C ARG A 110 15.29 -15.25 4.72
N ARG A 111 15.49 -15.20 6.04
CA ARG A 111 16.80 -15.40 6.67
C ARG A 111 16.63 -16.03 8.06
N THR A 112 17.55 -16.93 8.41
CA THR A 112 17.68 -17.48 9.75
C THR A 112 18.35 -16.45 10.67
N PHE A 113 17.79 -16.27 11.87
CA PHE A 113 18.38 -15.45 12.94
C PHE A 113 18.62 -16.32 14.15
N GLY A 114 19.69 -16.04 14.90
CA GLY A 114 20.05 -16.80 16.11
C GLY A 114 18.97 -16.74 17.20
N ASN A 115 18.17 -15.67 17.25
CA ASN A 115 16.95 -15.62 18.07
C ASN A 115 15.92 -14.61 17.57
N ALA A 116 14.71 -14.66 18.14
CA ALA A 116 13.61 -13.77 17.78
C ALA A 116 13.86 -12.29 18.11
N CYS A 117 14.72 -11.98 19.08
CA CYS A 117 15.09 -10.59 19.37
C CYS A 117 15.92 -10.01 18.24
N THR A 118 17.00 -10.69 17.84
CA THR A 118 17.90 -10.24 16.77
C THR A 118 17.17 -10.12 15.41
N ALA A 119 16.21 -11.01 15.13
CA ALA A 119 15.33 -10.89 13.97
C ALA A 119 14.52 -9.59 13.96
N ARG A 120 13.85 -9.27 15.08
CA ARG A 120 13.01 -8.06 15.20
C ARG A 120 13.85 -6.78 15.19
N ALA A 121 15.00 -6.80 15.85
CA ALA A 121 15.96 -5.69 15.85
C ALA A 121 16.44 -5.36 14.43
N ALA A 122 16.64 -6.39 13.60
CA ALA A 122 17.00 -6.22 12.18
C ALA A 122 15.79 -5.88 11.26
N GLY A 123 14.60 -5.69 11.82
CA GLY A 123 13.38 -5.35 11.07
C GLY A 123 12.74 -6.52 10.33
N PHE A 124 13.06 -7.77 10.68
CA PHE A 124 12.41 -8.97 10.13
C PHE A 124 11.23 -9.42 11.00
N ARG A 125 10.20 -9.95 10.36
CA ARG A 125 9.06 -10.60 11.05
C ARG A 125 9.32 -12.10 11.12
N VAL A 126 9.29 -12.67 12.33
CA VAL A 126 9.40 -14.13 12.52
C VAL A 126 8.23 -14.84 11.84
N VAL A 127 8.54 -15.86 11.05
CA VAL A 127 7.58 -16.70 10.31
C VAL A 127 7.37 -18.03 11.03
N ARG A 128 8.47 -18.69 11.43
CA ARG A 128 8.43 -19.96 12.17
C ARG A 128 9.66 -20.12 13.08
N PRO A 129 9.58 -20.95 14.13
CA PRO A 129 10.75 -21.43 14.85
C PRO A 129 11.68 -22.28 13.95
N GLY A 130 12.95 -22.38 14.34
CA GLY A 130 13.97 -23.09 13.58
C GLY A 130 14.50 -22.27 12.40
N GLU A 131 15.50 -22.81 11.71
CA GLU A 131 16.13 -22.17 10.55
C GLU A 131 15.19 -22.13 9.34
N CYS A 132 15.34 -21.13 8.47
CA CYS A 132 14.70 -21.15 7.14
C CYS A 132 15.27 -22.34 6.35
#